data_AF-A0AAV2W3T9-F1
#
_entry.id   AF-A0AAV2W3T9-F1
#
_cell.length_a   1.000
_cell.length_b   1.000
_cell.length_c   1.000
_cell.angle_alpha   90.00
_cell.angle_beta   90.00
_cell.angle_gamma   90.00
#
_symmetry.space_group_name_H-M   'P 1'
#
loop_
_entity.id
_entity.type
_entity.pdbx_description
1 polymer ?
#
loop_
_entity_poly.entity_id
_entity_poly.type
_entity_poly.pdbx_seq_one_letter_code
_entity_poly.pdbx_strand_id
1 'polypeptide(L)'
;MFGKKNHVDIELNADVERLLKSARDGVLPIVEAGEPVLREQCVRYDGQLSKHTLHKLIETMHKTMLDAPGVGLAGPQIGLNLAIAVVEDHANGDDDGDPREIAEFPFHAIINPVYRPAGEKTRSFYEGCLSFDGYQAVRKRYLDIIAHWHDEDGKEHEEHLHGWPARIFQHETDHLSGELYIDQAEIRSLTTVENLEDFWAQDPVPTQAAKELGFEL
;
A
#
# COMPACT_ATOMS: atom_id res chain seq x y z
N MET A 1 -16.94 6.92 -13.50
CA MET A 1 -17.65 5.97 -14.40
C MET A 1 -16.66 5.43 -15.42
N PHE A 2 -16.13 4.21 -15.23
CA PHE A 2 -15.29 3.57 -16.25
C PHE A 2 -16.02 3.63 -17.60
N GLY A 3 -15.37 4.19 -18.62
CA GLY A 3 -15.98 4.65 -19.87
C GLY A 3 -17.07 3.72 -20.43
N LYS A 4 -18.14 4.34 -20.98
CA LYS A 4 -19.35 3.71 -21.55
C LYS A 4 -19.12 2.70 -22.71
N LYS A 5 -17.88 2.27 -22.97
CA LYS A 5 -17.52 1.26 -23.98
C LYS A 5 -16.32 0.40 -23.57
N ASN A 6 -16.19 0.07 -22.29
CA ASN A 6 -15.06 -0.73 -21.85
C ASN A 6 -15.39 -2.21 -22.08
N HIS A 7 -14.87 -2.73 -23.19
CA HIS A 7 -14.90 -4.15 -23.51
C HIS A 7 -14.02 -4.86 -22.48
N VAL A 8 -14.56 -5.87 -21.81
CA VAL A 8 -13.74 -6.79 -21.00
C VAL A 8 -12.62 -7.30 -21.89
N ASP A 9 -11.38 -7.12 -21.46
CA ASP A 9 -10.23 -7.73 -22.10
C ASP A 9 -10.28 -9.22 -21.77
N ILE A 10 -10.59 -10.04 -22.78
CA ILE A 10 -10.84 -11.47 -22.60
C ILE A 10 -9.58 -12.19 -22.14
N GLU A 11 -8.41 -11.79 -22.65
CA GLU A 11 -7.13 -12.42 -22.31
C GLU A 11 -6.74 -12.06 -20.88
N LEU A 12 -6.71 -10.76 -20.56
CA LEU A 12 -6.40 -10.30 -19.20
C LEU A 12 -7.39 -10.85 -18.17
N ASN A 13 -8.69 -10.88 -18.47
CA ASN A 13 -9.68 -11.45 -17.57
C ASN A 13 -9.44 -12.95 -17.33
N ALA A 14 -9.11 -13.71 -18.38
CA ALA A 14 -8.77 -15.13 -18.25
C ALA A 14 -7.47 -15.32 -17.45
N ASP A 15 -6.51 -14.41 -17.54
CA ASP A 15 -5.25 -14.44 -16.81
C ASP A 15 -5.47 -14.20 -15.32
N VAL A 16 -6.28 -13.19 -14.97
CA VAL A 16 -6.69 -12.93 -13.58
C VAL A 16 -7.49 -14.10 -13.02
N GLU A 17 -8.38 -14.73 -13.80
CA GLU A 17 -9.07 -15.94 -13.35
C GLU A 17 -8.12 -17.12 -13.10
N ARG A 18 -7.02 -17.24 -13.85
CA ARG A 18 -5.98 -18.25 -13.59
C ARG A 18 -5.17 -17.91 -12.34
N LEU A 19 -4.82 -16.63 -12.14
CA LEU A 19 -4.19 -16.15 -10.92
C LEU A 19 -5.06 -16.49 -9.70
N LEU A 20 -6.35 -16.15 -9.73
CA LEU A 20 -7.29 -16.44 -8.63
C LEU A 20 -7.41 -17.95 -8.35
N LYS A 21 -7.32 -18.81 -9.37
CA LYS A 21 -7.32 -20.28 -9.20
C LYS A 21 -6.01 -20.83 -8.60
N SER A 22 -4.93 -20.06 -8.65
CA SER A 22 -3.65 -20.43 -8.03
C SER A 22 -3.63 -20.17 -6.52
N ALA A 23 -4.57 -19.37 -6.01
CA ALA A 23 -4.69 -19.05 -4.60
C ALA A 23 -4.91 -20.33 -3.77
N ARG A 24 -4.11 -20.50 -2.72
CA ARG A 24 -4.26 -21.62 -1.77
C ARG A 24 -5.05 -21.13 -0.59
N ASP A 25 -6.14 -21.83 -0.28
CA ASP A 25 -7.11 -21.39 0.74
C ASP A 25 -7.61 -19.94 0.52
N GLY A 26 -7.62 -19.45 -0.73
CA GLY A 26 -8.02 -18.09 -1.07
C GLY A 26 -6.97 -17.01 -0.79
N VAL A 27 -5.71 -17.39 -0.55
CA VAL A 27 -4.57 -16.49 -0.38
C VAL A 27 -3.64 -16.62 -1.60
N LEU A 28 -3.25 -15.49 -2.16
CA LEU A 28 -2.26 -15.42 -3.24
C LEU A 28 -0.85 -15.31 -2.66
N PRO A 29 0.17 -15.86 -3.33
CA PRO A 29 1.55 -15.59 -2.96
C PRO A 29 1.85 -14.10 -3.15
N ILE A 30 2.57 -13.52 -2.20
CA ILE A 30 3.11 -12.16 -2.33
C ILE A 30 4.49 -12.27 -2.98
N VAL A 31 4.72 -11.49 -4.02
CA VAL A 31 6.01 -11.44 -4.73
C VAL A 31 6.99 -10.56 -3.96
N GLU A 32 8.28 -10.89 -4.06
CA GLU A 32 9.36 -10.25 -3.31
C GLU A 32 10.13 -9.22 -4.14
N ALA A 33 10.76 -8.26 -3.47
CA ALA A 33 11.60 -7.26 -4.10
C ALA A 33 12.69 -7.92 -4.96
N GLY A 34 12.74 -7.51 -6.22
CA GLY A 34 13.56 -8.14 -7.26
C GLY A 34 12.71 -8.72 -8.39
N GLU A 35 11.44 -9.03 -8.12
CA GLU A 35 10.45 -9.35 -9.15
C GLU A 35 10.15 -8.11 -10.01
N PRO A 36 10.26 -8.18 -11.36
CA PRO A 36 10.13 -7.01 -12.24
C PRO A 36 8.80 -6.27 -12.11
N VAL A 37 7.70 -6.98 -11.85
CA VAL A 37 6.35 -6.42 -11.72
C VAL A 37 6.26 -5.33 -10.65
N LEU A 38 7.05 -5.42 -9.57
CA LEU A 38 7.11 -4.41 -8.51
C LEU A 38 7.79 -3.11 -8.94
N ARG A 39 8.42 -3.09 -10.11
CA ARG A 39 9.16 -1.96 -10.68
C ARG A 39 8.52 -1.41 -11.96
N GLU A 40 7.39 -1.98 -12.36
CA GLU A 40 6.66 -1.56 -13.55
C GLU A 40 5.60 -0.52 -13.17
N GLN A 41 5.47 0.52 -14.00
CA GLN A 41 4.32 1.42 -13.92
C GLN A 41 3.04 0.63 -14.20
N CYS A 42 2.09 0.67 -13.27
CA CYS A 42 0.86 -0.09 -13.42
C CYS A 42 0.02 0.35 -14.62
N VAL A 43 -0.56 -0.63 -15.32
CA VAL A 43 -1.60 -0.35 -16.31
C VAL A 43 -2.84 0.18 -15.60
N ARG A 44 -3.32 1.34 -16.06
CA ARG A 44 -4.57 1.94 -15.56
C ARG A 44 -5.74 0.97 -15.69
N TYR A 45 -6.52 0.79 -14.63
CA TYR A 45 -7.76 0.03 -14.70
C TYR A 45 -8.88 0.88 -15.30
N ASP A 46 -9.32 0.51 -16.48
CA ASP A 46 -10.43 1.11 -17.20
C ASP A 46 -11.49 0.03 -17.47
N GLY A 47 -11.81 -0.83 -16.51
CA GLY A 47 -12.89 -1.82 -16.69
C GLY A 47 -12.52 -3.02 -17.58
N GLN A 48 -11.24 -3.36 -17.68
CA GLN A 48 -10.78 -4.49 -18.49
C GLN A 48 -11.19 -5.86 -17.93
N LEU A 49 -11.57 -5.93 -16.65
CA LEU A 49 -12.06 -7.15 -16.02
C LEU A 49 -13.58 -7.20 -15.99
N SER A 50 -14.15 -8.40 -16.08
CA SER A 50 -15.58 -8.58 -15.78
C SER A 50 -15.87 -8.16 -14.34
N LYS A 51 -17.09 -7.67 -14.04
CA LYS A 51 -17.46 -7.27 -12.68
C LYS A 51 -17.27 -8.41 -11.67
N HIS A 52 -17.56 -9.64 -12.09
CA HIS A 52 -17.37 -10.84 -11.27
C HIS A 52 -15.89 -11.10 -10.96
N THR A 53 -15.03 -11.00 -11.97
CA THR A 53 -13.58 -11.20 -11.81
C THR A 53 -12.96 -10.10 -10.94
N LEU A 54 -13.36 -8.84 -11.14
CA LEU A 54 -12.90 -7.72 -10.31
C LEU A 54 -13.27 -7.93 -8.84
N HIS A 55 -14.52 -8.27 -8.55
CA HIS A 55 -14.98 -8.46 -7.18
C HIS A 55 -14.21 -9.59 -6.47
N LYS A 56 -14.02 -10.73 -7.16
CA LYS A 56 -13.22 -11.83 -6.64
C LYS A 56 -11.76 -11.48 -6.44
N LEU A 57 -11.19 -10.68 -7.33
CA LEU A 57 -9.82 -10.19 -7.21
C LEU A 57 -9.67 -9.36 -5.94
N ILE A 58 -10.55 -8.39 -5.72
CA ILE A 58 -10.55 -7.52 -4.54
C ILE A 58 -10.72 -8.35 -3.26
N GLU A 59 -11.69 -9.27 -3.21
CA GLU A 59 -11.89 -10.18 -2.07
C GLU A 59 -10.64 -11.02 -1.77
N THR A 60 -9.99 -11.54 -2.81
CA THR A 60 -8.78 -12.36 -2.67
C THR A 60 -7.57 -11.53 -2.23
N MET A 61 -7.41 -10.32 -2.77
CA MET A 61 -6.37 -9.38 -2.35
C MET A 61 -6.56 -8.98 -0.89
N HIS A 62 -7.78 -8.66 -0.49
CA HIS A 62 -8.13 -8.34 0.88
C HIS A 62 -7.82 -9.50 1.84
N LYS A 63 -8.23 -10.71 1.48
CA LYS A 63 -7.90 -11.91 2.26
C LYS A 63 -6.39 -12.15 2.35
N THR A 64 -5.66 -11.95 1.25
CA THR A 64 -4.20 -12.10 1.20
C THR A 64 -3.50 -11.08 2.11
N MET A 65 -3.96 -9.82 2.09
CA MET A 65 -3.48 -8.76 2.95
C MET A 65 -3.65 -9.11 4.44
N LEU A 66 -4.84 -9.58 4.82
CA LEU A 66 -5.13 -9.96 6.21
C LEU A 66 -4.36 -11.22 6.67
N ASP A 67 -4.10 -12.17 5.77
CA ASP A 67 -3.30 -13.37 6.06
C ASP A 67 -1.81 -13.05 6.26
N ALA A 68 -1.31 -12.01 5.58
CA ALA A 68 0.05 -11.48 5.68
C ALA A 68 0.19 -10.33 6.72
N PRO A 69 -0.62 -10.32 7.77
CA PRO A 69 -0.99 -9.17 8.64
C PRO A 69 -0.68 -7.74 8.13
N GLY A 70 -0.99 -7.43 6.86
CA GLY A 70 -0.79 -6.10 6.28
C GLY A 70 -1.98 -5.16 6.47
N VAL A 71 -1.73 -3.85 6.29
CA VAL A 71 -2.76 -2.79 6.25
C VAL A 71 -3.05 -2.27 4.84
N GLY A 72 -2.32 -2.79 3.85
CA GLY A 72 -2.47 -2.50 2.44
C GLY A 72 -1.85 -3.61 1.57
N LEU A 73 -2.37 -3.76 0.36
CA LEU A 73 -1.82 -4.66 -0.66
C LEU A 73 -2.16 -4.18 -2.07
N ALA A 74 -1.14 -3.96 -2.90
CA ALA A 74 -1.26 -3.53 -4.28
C ALA A 74 -1.21 -4.69 -5.29
N GLY A 75 -1.82 -4.50 -6.46
CA GLY A 75 -1.84 -5.47 -7.57
C GLY A 75 -0.47 -6.04 -7.92
N PRO A 76 0.60 -5.22 -8.05
CA PRO A 76 1.95 -5.72 -8.32
C PRO A 76 2.45 -6.75 -7.31
N GLN A 77 2.05 -6.63 -6.04
CA GLN A 77 2.49 -7.53 -4.98
C GLN A 77 1.91 -8.93 -5.10
N ILE A 78 0.85 -9.13 -5.89
CA ILE A 78 0.31 -10.45 -6.25
C ILE A 78 0.66 -10.84 -7.70
N GLY A 79 1.65 -10.17 -8.31
CA GLY A 79 2.08 -10.41 -9.68
C GLY A 79 1.16 -9.83 -10.76
N LEU A 80 0.25 -8.90 -10.40
CA LEU A 80 -0.72 -8.33 -11.31
C LEU A 80 -0.39 -6.86 -11.62
N ASN A 81 0.07 -6.58 -12.84
CA ASN A 81 0.31 -5.23 -13.33
C ASN A 81 -1.01 -4.50 -13.69
N LEU A 82 -1.82 -4.18 -12.67
CA LEU A 82 -3.00 -3.32 -12.76
C LEU A 82 -3.01 -2.32 -11.60
N ALA A 83 -3.48 -1.10 -11.86
CA ALA A 83 -3.57 -0.03 -10.88
C ALA A 83 -4.75 -0.21 -9.91
N ILE A 84 -4.68 -1.25 -9.08
CA ILE A 84 -5.66 -1.64 -8.07
C ILE A 84 -4.90 -1.96 -6.78
N ALA A 85 -5.35 -1.45 -5.64
CA ALA A 85 -4.90 -1.86 -4.32
C ALA A 85 -6.09 -1.98 -3.36
N VAL A 86 -5.86 -2.63 -2.23
CA VAL A 86 -6.79 -2.68 -1.09
C VAL A 86 -6.10 -2.12 0.15
N VAL A 87 -6.86 -1.47 1.02
CA VAL A 87 -6.37 -0.91 2.30
C VAL A 87 -7.40 -1.16 3.39
N GLU A 88 -6.93 -1.44 4.61
CA GLU A 88 -7.74 -1.56 5.82
C GLU A 88 -6.84 -1.50 7.05
N ASP A 89 -7.17 -0.66 8.02
CA ASP A 89 -6.52 -0.62 9.33
C ASP A 89 -7.55 -0.34 10.42
N HIS A 90 -7.79 -1.30 11.31
CA HIS A 90 -8.69 -1.15 12.47
C HIS A 90 -7.96 -0.68 13.72
N ALA A 91 -6.70 -0.27 13.60
CA ALA A 91 -5.97 0.27 14.73
C ALA A 91 -6.65 1.54 15.24
N ASN A 92 -7.13 1.47 16.48
CA ASN A 92 -7.67 2.63 17.18
C ASN A 92 -6.51 3.30 17.91
N GLY A 93 -6.29 4.59 17.61
CA GLY A 93 -5.41 5.46 18.39
C GLY A 93 -6.01 5.71 19.77
N ASP A 94 -5.94 4.72 20.66
CA ASP A 94 -6.39 4.86 22.06
C ASP A 94 -5.44 5.76 22.87
N ASP A 95 -4.32 6.19 22.28
CA ASP A 95 -3.36 7.13 22.85
C ASP A 95 -3.35 8.44 22.03
N ASP A 96 -4.05 9.46 22.53
CA ASP A 96 -4.05 10.84 22.02
C ASP A 96 -2.62 11.45 21.92
N GLY A 97 -1.59 10.78 22.46
CA GLY A 97 -0.19 11.18 22.39
C GLY A 97 0.67 10.44 21.36
N ASP A 98 0.17 9.43 20.65
CA ASP A 98 0.98 8.69 19.67
C ASP A 98 1.33 9.60 18.48
N PRO A 99 2.61 9.93 18.27
CA PRO A 99 3.02 10.85 17.21
C PRO A 99 2.75 10.32 15.80
N ARG A 100 2.44 9.02 15.65
CA ARG A 100 2.06 8.40 14.37
C ARG A 100 0.66 8.78 13.91
N GLU A 101 -0.17 9.33 14.81
CA GLU A 101 -1.53 9.79 14.51
C GLU A 101 -2.33 8.64 13.86
N ILE A 102 -2.30 7.47 14.51
CA ILE A 102 -3.00 6.26 14.09
C ILE A 102 -4.49 6.47 14.26
N ALA A 103 -5.24 6.17 13.21
CA ALA A 103 -6.69 6.25 13.19
C ALA A 103 -7.24 5.12 12.33
N GLU A 104 -8.50 4.75 12.58
CA GLU A 104 -9.23 3.78 11.77
C GLU A 104 -9.18 4.19 10.30
N PHE A 105 -8.81 3.24 9.45
CA PHE A 105 -8.90 3.32 8.01
C PHE A 105 -9.79 2.17 7.52
N PRO A 106 -11.09 2.40 7.29
CA PRO A 106 -11.99 1.31 6.88
C PRO A 106 -11.56 0.69 5.55
N PHE A 107 -12.07 -0.50 5.29
CA PHE A 107 -11.79 -1.20 4.03
C PHE A 107 -12.12 -0.35 2.80
N HIS A 108 -11.14 -0.20 1.92
CA HIS A 108 -11.33 0.36 0.59
C HIS A 108 -10.61 -0.46 -0.48
N ALA A 109 -11.30 -0.72 -1.58
CA ALA A 109 -10.64 -0.97 -2.86
C ALA A 109 -10.30 0.38 -3.50
N ILE A 110 -9.01 0.63 -3.70
CA ILE A 110 -8.50 1.86 -4.31
C ILE A 110 -8.03 1.57 -5.73
N ILE A 111 -8.79 2.08 -6.71
CA ILE A 111 -8.53 1.85 -8.13
C ILE A 111 -8.08 3.15 -8.78
N ASN A 112 -6.98 3.08 -9.53
CA ASN A 112 -6.29 4.24 -10.10
C ASN A 112 -6.05 5.39 -9.10
N PRO A 113 -5.58 5.11 -7.86
CA PRO A 113 -5.40 6.14 -6.87
C PRO A 113 -4.35 7.16 -7.31
N VAL A 114 -4.57 8.41 -6.91
CA VAL A 114 -3.57 9.49 -6.95
C VAL A 114 -3.71 10.30 -5.68
N TYR A 115 -2.62 10.93 -5.25
CA TYR A 115 -2.64 11.87 -4.14
C TYR A 115 -1.86 13.14 -4.45
N ARG A 116 -2.17 14.20 -3.71
CA ARG A 116 -1.35 15.41 -3.66
C ARG A 116 -1.18 15.88 -2.22
N PRO A 117 -0.05 16.51 -1.86
CA PRO A 117 0.12 17.08 -0.54
C PRO A 117 -0.96 18.13 -0.21
N ALA A 118 -1.44 18.11 1.02
CA ALA A 118 -2.33 19.11 1.60
C ALA A 118 -1.56 19.98 2.62
N GLY A 119 -0.46 20.58 2.15
CA GLY A 119 0.47 21.34 2.99
C GLY A 119 1.90 20.82 2.83
N GLU A 120 2.80 21.35 3.66
CA GLU A 120 4.24 21.03 3.62
C GLU A 120 4.71 20.15 4.79
N LYS A 121 3.81 19.83 5.73
CA LYS A 121 4.15 19.03 6.90
C LYS A 121 4.46 17.59 6.48
N THR A 122 5.57 17.08 6.98
CA THR A 122 5.97 15.68 6.80
C THR A 122 6.24 15.01 8.16
N ARG A 123 6.20 13.68 8.16
CA ARG A 123 6.61 12.83 9.28
C ARG A 123 7.46 11.67 8.79
N SER A 124 8.42 11.27 9.61
CA SER A 124 9.37 10.19 9.32
C SER A 124 9.18 9.10 10.36
N PHE A 125 8.80 7.92 9.88
CA PHE A 125 8.52 6.73 10.68
C PHE A 125 9.14 5.52 10.00
N TYR A 126 9.42 4.47 10.77
CA TYR A 126 9.74 3.18 10.20
C TYR A 126 8.54 2.64 9.40
N GLU A 127 8.83 2.14 8.21
CA GLU A 127 7.86 1.57 7.29
C GLU A 127 8.41 0.22 6.82
N GLY A 128 7.53 -0.77 6.72
CA GLY A 128 7.80 -2.08 6.14
C GLY A 128 6.94 -2.32 4.90
N CYS A 129 7.21 -3.41 4.19
CA CYS A 129 6.43 -3.82 3.02
C CYS A 129 6.38 -5.34 2.98
N LEU A 130 5.21 -5.90 2.66
CA LEU A 130 5.04 -7.35 2.52
C LEU A 130 5.89 -7.94 1.39
N SER A 131 6.32 -7.11 0.43
CA SER A 131 7.20 -7.48 -0.67
C SER A 131 8.68 -7.16 -0.39
N PHE A 132 9.04 -6.78 0.82
CA PHE A 132 10.42 -6.60 1.26
C PHE A 132 10.54 -7.11 2.70
N ASP A 133 10.28 -8.40 2.85
CA ASP A 133 10.08 -9.03 4.16
C ASP A 133 11.33 -9.01 5.04
N GLY A 134 11.12 -8.92 6.35
CA GLY A 134 12.17 -8.93 7.37
C GLY A 134 12.93 -7.61 7.55
N TYR A 135 12.63 -6.56 6.77
CA TYR A 135 13.31 -5.28 6.85
C TYR A 135 12.35 -4.08 6.94
N GLN A 136 12.78 -3.07 7.69
CA GLN A 136 12.15 -1.76 7.74
C GLN A 136 13.19 -0.65 7.61
N ALA A 137 12.75 0.50 7.15
CA ALA A 137 13.57 1.71 7.16
C ALA A 137 12.68 2.95 7.34
N VAL A 138 13.29 4.03 7.80
CA VAL A 138 12.62 5.31 8.00
C VAL A 138 12.25 5.91 6.66
N ARG A 139 10.96 6.17 6.49
CA ARG A 139 10.38 6.79 5.29
C ARG A 139 9.66 8.08 5.68
N LYS A 140 10.06 9.17 5.02
CA LYS A 140 9.38 10.47 5.11
C LYS A 140 8.12 10.46 4.24
N ARG A 141 7.00 10.86 4.81
CA ARG A 141 5.68 10.96 4.14
C ARG A 141 5.07 12.32 4.39
N TYR A 142 4.23 12.78 3.46
CA TYR A 142 3.35 13.91 3.74
C TYR A 142 2.38 13.52 4.85
N LEU A 143 2.21 14.41 5.83
CA LEU A 143 1.29 14.19 6.94
C LEU A 143 -0.17 14.30 6.49
N ASP A 144 -0.43 15.25 5.58
CA ASP A 144 -1.75 15.56 5.05
C ASP A 144 -1.73 15.43 3.53
N ILE A 145 -2.71 14.71 2.97
CA ILE A 145 -2.89 14.55 1.53
C ILE A 145 -4.35 14.74 1.13
N ILE A 146 -4.58 15.17 -0.11
CA ILE A 146 -5.86 14.97 -0.79
C ILE A 146 -5.71 13.75 -1.69
N ALA A 147 -6.41 12.68 -1.34
CA ALA A 147 -6.47 11.41 -2.04
C ALA A 147 -7.64 11.40 -3.02
N HIS A 148 -7.44 10.83 -4.20
CA HIS A 148 -8.48 10.59 -5.19
C HIS A 148 -8.36 9.16 -5.72
N TRP A 149 -9.48 8.45 -5.85
CA TRP A 149 -9.51 7.10 -6.41
C TRP A 149 -10.90 6.75 -6.95
N HIS A 150 -10.99 5.62 -7.65
CA HIS A 150 -12.24 4.96 -7.99
C HIS A 150 -12.45 3.74 -7.09
N ASP A 151 -13.68 3.46 -6.68
CA ASP A 151 -14.03 2.16 -6.08
C ASP A 151 -14.35 1.10 -7.13
N GLU A 152 -14.68 -0.12 -6.68
CA GLU A 152 -15.02 -1.27 -7.53
C GLU A 152 -16.28 -1.08 -8.38
N ASP A 153 -17.16 -0.16 -7.99
CA ASP A 153 -18.34 0.24 -8.77
C ASP A 153 -18.05 1.40 -9.73
N GLY A 154 -16.82 1.95 -9.69
CA GLY A 154 -16.35 3.03 -10.54
C GLY A 154 -16.86 4.41 -10.13
N LYS A 155 -17.29 4.55 -8.88
CA LYS A 155 -17.58 5.83 -8.24
C LYS A 155 -16.28 6.50 -7.85
N GLU A 156 -16.23 7.81 -8.06
CA GLU A 156 -15.10 8.66 -7.71
C GLU A 156 -15.17 9.07 -6.24
N HIS A 157 -14.02 9.03 -5.58
CA HIS A 157 -13.83 9.51 -4.23
C HIS A 157 -12.73 10.56 -4.21
N GLU A 158 -12.92 11.58 -3.37
CA GLU A 158 -11.93 12.59 -3.03
C GLU A 158 -12.00 12.77 -1.52
N GLU A 159 -10.89 12.55 -0.83
CA GLU A 159 -10.84 12.59 0.63
C GLU A 159 -9.55 13.24 1.13
N HIS A 160 -9.67 13.98 2.24
CA HIS A 160 -8.51 14.46 2.97
C HIS A 160 -8.07 13.38 3.96
N LEU A 161 -6.93 12.76 3.71
CA LEU A 161 -6.32 11.79 4.62
C LEU A 161 -5.20 12.46 5.43
N HIS A 162 -5.09 12.05 6.68
CA HIS A 162 -4.13 12.58 7.65
C HIS A 162 -3.42 11.43 8.37
N GLY A 163 -2.21 11.65 8.89
CA GLY A 163 -1.54 10.72 9.81
C GLY A 163 -1.22 9.36 9.17
N TRP A 164 -1.52 8.29 9.92
CA TRP A 164 -1.25 6.93 9.47
C TRP A 164 -2.06 6.50 8.23
N PRO A 165 -3.38 6.79 8.12
CA PRO A 165 -4.14 6.56 6.88
C PRO A 165 -3.51 7.22 5.64
N ALA A 166 -3.02 8.46 5.78
CA ALA A 166 -2.33 9.14 4.68
C ALA A 166 -1.05 8.40 4.26
N ARG A 167 -0.29 7.84 5.21
CA ARG A 167 0.91 7.05 4.93
C ARG A 167 0.58 5.76 4.19
N ILE A 168 -0.42 5.01 4.65
CA ILE A 168 -0.85 3.77 4.00
C ILE A 168 -1.25 4.05 2.55
N PHE A 169 -2.09 5.08 2.32
CA PHE A 169 -2.53 5.43 0.97
C PHE A 169 -1.36 5.83 0.06
N GLN A 170 -0.38 6.59 0.58
CA GLN A 170 0.84 6.93 -0.16
C GLN A 170 1.63 5.68 -0.53
N HIS A 171 1.84 4.75 0.41
CA HIS A 171 2.57 3.50 0.18
C HIS A 171 1.94 2.66 -0.92
N GLU A 172 0.64 2.40 -0.82
CA GLU A 172 -0.05 1.57 -1.82
C GLU A 172 -0.13 2.26 -3.18
N THR A 173 -0.23 3.59 -3.22
CA THR A 173 -0.21 4.34 -4.48
C THR A 173 1.18 4.27 -5.14
N ASP A 174 2.26 4.34 -4.38
CA ASP A 174 3.63 4.25 -4.88
C ASP A 174 3.93 2.88 -5.51
N HIS A 175 3.37 1.80 -4.96
CA HIS A 175 3.47 0.48 -5.59
C HIS A 175 2.92 0.48 -7.03
N LEU A 176 1.89 1.28 -7.31
CA LEU A 176 1.28 1.35 -8.64
C LEU A 176 2.09 2.17 -9.63
N SER A 177 3.12 2.90 -9.19
CA SER A 177 4.11 3.54 -10.07
C SER A 177 5.42 2.75 -10.17
N GLY A 178 5.49 1.58 -9.54
CA GLY A 178 6.71 0.75 -9.50
C GLY A 178 7.75 1.25 -8.49
N GLU A 179 7.33 2.07 -7.52
CA GLU A 179 8.17 2.54 -6.42
C GLU A 179 7.98 1.64 -5.19
N LEU A 180 9.09 1.32 -4.53
CA LEU A 180 9.10 0.68 -3.22
C LEU A 180 9.52 1.69 -2.17
N TYR A 181 9.07 1.50 -0.92
CA TYR A 181 9.41 2.43 0.16
C TYR A 181 10.94 2.66 0.30
N ILE A 182 11.74 1.63 0.03
CA ILE A 182 13.21 1.67 0.10
C ILE A 182 13.85 2.67 -0.89
N ASP A 183 13.16 3.07 -1.96
CA ASP A 183 13.71 3.97 -2.98
C ASP A 183 13.88 5.41 -2.49
N GLN A 184 13.10 5.83 -1.49
CA GLN A 184 13.23 7.14 -0.82
C GLN A 184 13.35 6.99 0.70
N ALA A 185 13.70 5.80 1.19
CA ALA A 185 13.97 5.60 2.60
C ALA A 185 15.34 6.16 2.99
N GLU A 186 15.50 6.48 4.27
CA GLU A 186 16.82 6.76 4.84
C GLU A 186 17.59 5.45 5.02
N ILE A 187 18.53 5.17 4.13
CA ILE A 187 19.23 3.88 4.07
C ILE A 187 20.04 3.59 5.33
N ARG A 188 20.54 4.60 6.06
CA ARG A 188 21.24 4.38 7.35
C ARG A 188 20.33 3.82 8.43
N SER A 189 19.02 3.98 8.28
CA SER A 189 18.03 3.44 9.21
C SER A 189 17.55 2.04 8.86
N LEU A 190 18.02 1.45 7.73
CA LEU A 190 17.63 0.10 7.35
C LEU A 190 17.97 -0.89 8.49
N THR A 191 16.95 -1.59 8.97
CA THR A 191 17.03 -2.49 10.12
C THR A 191 16.25 -3.76 9.83
N THR A 192 16.67 -4.86 10.44
CA THR A 192 15.80 -6.05 10.52
C THR A 192 14.67 -5.77 11.52
N VAL A 193 13.59 -6.52 11.41
CA VAL A 193 12.45 -6.43 12.35
C VAL A 193 12.91 -6.68 13.80
N GLU A 194 13.79 -7.66 14.02
CA GLU A 194 14.28 -7.98 15.38
C GLU A 194 15.09 -6.82 15.97
N ASN A 195 15.98 -6.22 15.18
CA ASN A 195 16.77 -5.08 15.63
C ASN A 195 15.91 -3.82 15.83
N LEU A 196 14.82 -3.66 15.08
CA LEU A 196 13.88 -2.58 15.33
C LEU A 196 13.27 -2.72 16.72
N GLU A 197 12.80 -3.91 17.07
CA GLU A 197 12.22 -4.21 18.38
C GLU A 197 13.23 -4.01 19.51
N ASP A 198 14.46 -4.47 19.33
CA ASP A 198 15.52 -4.41 20.35
C ASP A 198 16.05 -2.99 20.58
N PHE A 199 16.13 -2.15 19.54
CA PHE A 199 16.84 -0.86 19.61
C PHE A 199 15.96 0.37 19.41
N TRP A 200 14.93 0.32 18.56
CA TRP A 200 14.32 1.54 18.02
C TRP A 200 12.80 1.67 18.25
N ALA A 201 12.10 0.59 18.61
CA ALA A 201 10.64 0.56 18.72
C ALA A 201 10.05 1.47 19.82
N GLN A 202 10.86 1.90 20.80
CA GLN A 202 10.41 2.78 21.89
C GLN A 202 10.28 4.25 21.49
N ASP A 203 10.89 4.65 20.36
CA ASP A 203 10.80 6.01 19.83
C ASP A 203 10.15 5.98 18.44
N PRO A 204 8.82 6.22 18.37
CA PRO A 204 8.11 6.14 17.11
C PRO A 204 8.58 7.16 16.07
N VAL A 205 9.18 8.31 16.42
CA VAL A 205 9.60 9.42 15.53
C VAL A 205 11.06 9.27 15.03
N PRO A 206 11.59 8.06 14.97
CA PRO A 206 13.03 7.71 14.94
C PRO A 206 14.08 8.74 15.42
N THR A 207 13.84 9.53 16.47
CA THR A 207 14.80 10.58 16.89
C THR A 207 16.10 10.02 17.46
N GLN A 208 16.02 8.93 18.23
CA GLN A 208 17.19 8.24 18.76
C GLN A 208 18.01 7.60 17.64
N ALA A 209 17.34 6.86 16.73
CA ALA A 209 17.98 6.25 15.57
C ALA A 209 18.68 7.30 14.69
N ALA A 210 18.01 8.44 14.41
CA ALA A 210 18.56 9.54 13.63
C ALA A 210 19.86 10.08 14.24
N LYS A 211 19.88 10.26 15.56
CA LYS A 211 21.06 10.74 16.29
C LYS A 211 22.20 9.73 16.31
N GLU A 212 21.91 8.46 16.55
CA GLU A 212 22.93 7.41 16.73
C GLU A 212 23.49 6.90 15.40
N LEU A 213 22.65 6.77 14.38
CA LEU A 213 23.03 6.28 13.05
C LEU A 213 23.43 7.42 12.10
N GLY A 214 23.11 8.67 12.47
CA GLY A 214 23.56 9.88 11.78
C GLY A 214 22.79 10.16 10.50
N PHE A 215 21.50 10.45 10.62
CA PHE A 215 20.64 10.90 9.53
C PHE A 215 19.67 11.99 9.99
N GLU A 216 18.98 12.64 9.03
CA GLU A 216 17.99 13.69 9.30
C GLU A 216 16.56 13.18 9.12
N LEU A 217 15.64 13.71 9.93
CA LEU A 217 14.22 13.35 9.90
C LEU A 217 13.40 14.20 8.94
#